data_AF-A0A2M3ZKM7-F1
#
_entry.id   AF-A0A2M3ZKM7-F1
#
_cell.length_a   1.000
_cell.length_b   1.000
_cell.length_c   1.000
_cell.angle_alpha   90.00
_cell.angle_beta   90.00
_cell.angle_gamma   90.00
#
_symmetry.space_group_name_H-M   'P 1'
#
loop_
_entity.id
_entity.type
_entity.pdbx_description
1 polymer ?
#
loop_
_entity_poly.entity_id
_entity_poly.type
_entity_poly.pdbx_seq_one_letter_code
_entity_poly.pdbx_strand_id
1 'polypeptide(L)'
;RERMSRRKNLAGLCAITVGCILLLYASQRYSSNNYATEYFRPRERTGTNLRILNSHKNYGGRSYGGAAGGTSDDTYPPIPTTHNATISIEDVLSYQRMLLASETASYEYTANFGEDEKLTDLIPETGGTPRRSLIITTWRSGSTFLGDILNALPGNYYHYEPLLDFDIIQIRGPPNDSVAIHNLRHLLRCDYSEMENYLDFGRTHNYLFSHNVRLWQQCVRFPQFCYEPRFLG
;
A
#
# COMPACT_ATOMS: atom_id res chain seq x y z
N ARG A 1 -48.10 0.02 52.74
CA ARG A 1 -47.35 1.27 52.48
C ARG A 1 -45.90 0.88 52.17
N GLU A 2 -45.65 0.35 50.98
CA GLU A 2 -44.31 0.01 50.51
C GLU A 2 -43.80 1.14 49.63
N ARG A 3 -42.87 1.93 50.17
CA ARG A 3 -42.15 2.97 49.44
C ARG A 3 -40.68 2.59 49.38
N MET A 4 -40.42 1.38 48.86
CA MET A 4 -39.07 0.97 48.50
C MET A 4 -38.96 0.93 46.97
N SER A 5 -37.81 1.40 46.48
CA SER A 5 -37.29 1.09 45.14
C SER A 5 -37.77 1.92 43.94
N ARG A 6 -37.52 3.25 43.96
CA ARG A 6 -37.34 4.03 42.70
C ARG A 6 -35.95 4.64 42.58
N ARG A 7 -35.38 5.14 43.69
CA ARG A 7 -34.02 5.71 43.71
C ARG A 7 -32.91 4.67 43.53
N LYS A 8 -33.08 3.46 44.09
CA LYS A 8 -32.10 2.37 43.92
C LYS A 8 -32.06 1.85 42.47
N ASN A 9 -33.23 1.78 41.81
CA ASN A 9 -33.31 1.43 40.39
C ASN A 9 -32.73 2.51 39.48
N LEU A 10 -32.94 3.80 39.78
CA LEU A 10 -32.38 4.89 38.97
C LEU A 10 -30.85 5.00 39.12
N ALA A 11 -30.34 4.90 40.35
CA ALA A 11 -28.88 4.89 40.58
C ALA A 11 -28.22 3.67 39.93
N GLY A 12 -28.87 2.49 40.00
CA GLY A 12 -28.41 1.30 39.29
C GLY A 12 -28.42 1.46 37.77
N LEU A 13 -29.47 2.05 37.20
CA LEU A 13 -29.58 2.30 35.76
C LEU A 13 -28.52 3.31 35.27
N CYS A 14 -28.28 4.37 36.03
CA CYS A 14 -27.22 5.34 35.75
C CYS A 14 -25.82 4.71 35.85
N ALA A 15 -25.58 3.86 36.84
CA ALA A 15 -24.31 3.16 36.98
C ALA A 15 -24.06 2.18 35.82
N ILE A 16 -25.09 1.44 35.38
CA ILE A 16 -25.00 0.52 34.25
C ILE A 16 -24.76 1.29 32.94
N THR A 17 -25.48 2.39 32.70
CA THR A 17 -25.31 3.19 31.47
C THR A 17 -23.94 3.85 31.40
N VAL A 18 -23.44 4.43 32.50
CA VAL A 18 -22.07 4.96 32.56
C VAL A 18 -21.04 3.85 32.38
N GLY A 19 -21.25 2.69 32.99
CA GLY A 19 -20.41 1.50 32.79
C GLY A 19 -20.38 1.04 31.34
N CYS A 20 -21.52 0.99 30.65
CA CYS A 20 -21.61 0.63 29.24
C CYS A 20 -20.95 1.67 28.33
N ILE A 21 -21.09 2.97 28.61
CA ILE A 21 -20.42 4.03 27.84
C ILE A 21 -18.90 3.96 28.04
N LEU A 22 -18.44 3.73 29.27
CA LEU A 22 -17.01 3.54 29.56
C LEU A 22 -16.48 2.26 28.92
N LEU A 23 -17.25 1.17 28.91
CA LEU A 23 -16.90 -0.05 28.22
C LEU A 23 -16.87 0.15 26.70
N LEU A 24 -17.81 0.89 26.10
CA LEU A 24 -17.78 1.21 24.67
C LEU A 24 -16.61 2.13 24.31
N TYR A 25 -16.29 3.11 25.16
CA TYR A 25 -15.14 4.00 24.96
C TYR A 25 -13.81 3.26 25.16
N ALA A 26 -13.72 2.39 26.16
CA ALA A 26 -12.59 1.50 26.37
C ALA A 26 -12.48 0.48 25.24
N SER A 27 -13.60 -0.05 24.75
CA SER A 27 -13.64 -0.95 23.58
C SER A 27 -13.21 -0.22 22.33
N GLN A 28 -13.66 1.01 22.07
CA GLN A 28 -13.21 1.81 20.94
C GLN A 28 -11.73 2.16 21.06
N ARG A 29 -11.22 2.50 22.24
CA ARG A 29 -9.78 2.76 22.49
C ARG A 29 -8.94 1.50 22.38
N TYR A 30 -9.42 0.38 22.88
CA TYR A 30 -8.73 -0.91 22.84
C TYR A 30 -8.81 -1.54 21.45
N SER A 31 -9.90 -1.33 20.72
CA SER A 31 -10.11 -1.76 19.35
C SER A 31 -9.31 -0.89 18.37
N SER A 32 -9.29 0.44 18.56
CA SER A 32 -8.40 1.33 17.79
C SER A 32 -6.90 1.13 18.10
N ASN A 33 -6.54 0.76 19.34
CA ASN A 33 -5.16 0.39 19.67
C ASN A 33 -4.77 -1.05 19.27
N ASN A 34 -5.69 -2.03 19.33
CA ASN A 34 -5.37 -3.45 19.05
C ASN A 34 -5.64 -3.92 17.62
N TYR A 35 -6.45 -3.21 16.82
CA TYR A 35 -6.46 -3.48 15.37
C TYR A 35 -5.09 -3.18 14.74
N ALA A 36 -4.26 -2.36 15.39
CA ALA A 36 -2.90 -2.08 14.94
C ALA A 36 -1.83 -3.06 15.48
N THR A 37 -2.08 -3.75 16.60
CA THR A 37 -1.02 -4.50 17.30
C THR A 37 -1.21 -6.02 17.36
N GLU A 38 -2.41 -6.56 17.14
CA GLU A 38 -2.63 -8.01 17.30
C GLU A 38 -2.46 -8.82 15.99
N TYR A 39 -2.44 -8.18 14.82
CA TYR A 39 -2.13 -8.83 13.54
C TYR A 39 -0.64 -9.16 13.33
N PHE A 40 0.25 -8.76 14.26
CA PHE A 40 1.70 -8.92 14.13
C PHE A 40 2.31 -9.73 15.28
N ARG A 41 1.84 -10.96 15.50
CA ARG A 41 2.69 -11.99 16.10
C ARG A 41 3.21 -12.93 15.00
N PRO A 42 4.46 -12.77 14.54
CA PRO A 42 5.10 -13.80 13.73
C PRO A 42 5.18 -15.10 14.53
N ARG A 43 4.68 -16.17 13.91
CA ARG A 43 4.83 -17.55 14.38
C ARG A 43 6.32 -17.86 14.51
N GLU A 44 6.77 -18.15 15.72
CA GLU A 44 8.14 -18.61 16.00
C GLU A 44 8.46 -19.84 15.13
N ARG A 45 9.41 -19.69 14.21
CA ARG A 45 10.09 -20.82 13.58
C ARG A 45 11.59 -20.68 13.84
N THR A 46 12.10 -21.71 14.47
CA THR A 46 13.41 -21.89 15.07
C THR A 46 14.58 -21.80 14.08
N GLY A 47 15.61 -21.02 14.45
CA GLY A 47 17.00 -21.07 13.95
C GLY A 47 17.17 -20.53 12.53
N THR A 48 18.10 -19.65 12.19
CA THR A 48 19.35 -19.20 12.80
C THR A 48 19.79 -18.01 11.93
N ASN A 49 20.31 -16.94 12.55
CA ASN A 49 20.90 -15.76 11.90
C ASN A 49 19.95 -14.82 11.15
N LEU A 50 19.25 -13.93 11.87
CA LEU A 50 18.96 -12.58 11.36
C LEU A 50 18.71 -11.63 12.53
N ARG A 51 19.80 -11.06 13.05
CA ARG A 51 19.72 -9.74 13.67
C ARG A 51 19.60 -8.74 12.51
N ILE A 52 18.78 -7.72 12.75
CA ILE A 52 18.51 -6.55 11.90
C ILE A 52 17.27 -6.76 11.01
N LEU A 53 16.15 -6.19 11.46
CA LEU A 53 15.23 -5.33 10.71
C LEU A 53 14.13 -4.88 11.69
N ASN A 54 14.49 -3.89 12.51
CA ASN A 54 13.57 -2.99 13.19
C ASN A 54 13.68 -1.64 12.47
N SER A 55 12.58 -0.87 12.43
CA SER A 55 12.41 0.42 11.73
C SER A 55 12.06 0.20 10.25
N HIS A 56 10.84 0.47 9.79
CA HIS A 56 10.30 1.82 9.64
C HIS A 56 8.82 1.95 10.01
N LYS A 57 8.57 2.71 11.08
CA LYS A 57 7.32 3.44 11.29
C LYS A 57 7.59 4.89 10.90
N ASN A 58 6.88 5.42 9.89
CA ASN A 58 6.39 6.80 9.84
C ASN A 58 5.66 7.05 8.51
N TYR A 59 4.33 6.90 8.52
CA TYR A 59 3.46 7.60 7.59
C TYR A 59 2.85 8.80 8.33
N GLY A 60 2.88 9.96 7.69
CA GLY A 60 2.96 11.28 8.31
C GLY A 60 1.83 11.69 9.25
N GLY A 61 2.20 12.54 10.22
CA GLY A 61 1.28 13.25 11.09
C GLY A 61 1.97 14.31 11.97
N ARG A 62 1.87 15.58 11.53
CA ARG A 62 2.09 16.86 12.25
C ARG A 62 3.50 17.47 12.31
N SER A 63 3.57 18.65 11.72
CA SER A 63 4.57 19.71 11.95
C SER A 63 4.47 20.25 13.39
N TYR A 64 5.60 20.24 14.11
CA TYR A 64 5.98 21.22 15.13
C TYR A 64 7.51 21.32 15.12
N GLY A 65 8.01 22.56 15.09
CA GLY A 65 9.44 22.86 15.04
C GLY A 65 10.22 22.31 16.24
N GLY A 66 11.44 21.86 15.97
CA GLY A 66 12.41 21.43 16.98
C GLY A 66 13.62 20.79 16.31
N ALA A 67 14.77 21.47 16.37
CA ALA A 67 16.05 20.94 15.93
C ALA A 67 16.50 19.78 16.82
N ALA A 68 16.97 18.68 16.21
CA ALA A 68 18.11 17.83 16.59
C ALA A 68 17.87 16.35 16.27
N GLY A 69 18.86 15.74 15.60
CA GLY A 69 19.14 14.30 15.71
C GLY A 69 18.54 13.41 14.64
N GLY A 70 19.10 13.44 13.43
CA GLY A 70 18.89 12.37 12.46
C GLY A 70 19.59 11.09 12.93
N THR A 71 18.84 10.00 13.06
CA THR A 71 19.38 8.65 13.17
C THR A 71 18.93 7.81 11.98
N SER A 72 19.94 7.32 11.28
CA SER A 72 19.94 6.34 10.21
C SER A 72 19.10 5.10 10.52
N ASP A 73 18.13 4.83 9.67
CA ASP A 73 17.87 3.50 9.14
C ASP A 73 17.15 3.74 7.83
N ASP A 74 17.71 3.38 6.68
CA ASP A 74 17.13 3.31 5.32
C ASP A 74 18.33 3.18 4.39
N THR A 75 19.01 2.04 4.50
CA THR A 75 20.25 1.80 3.77
C THR A 75 19.94 1.40 2.33
N TYR A 76 19.32 2.31 1.57
CA TYR A 76 19.31 2.23 0.12
C TYR A 76 20.66 2.72 -0.40
N PRO A 77 21.29 2.00 -1.35
CA PRO A 77 22.51 2.48 -1.95
C PRO A 77 22.32 3.90 -2.53
N PRO A 78 23.34 4.75 -2.48
CA PRO A 78 23.28 6.04 -3.17
C PRO A 78 23.02 5.80 -4.65
N ILE A 79 22.15 6.60 -5.28
CA ILE A 79 21.99 6.52 -6.73
C ILE A 79 23.33 6.95 -7.34
N PRO A 80 23.90 6.18 -8.28
CA PRO A 80 25.13 6.55 -8.97
C PRO A 80 24.85 7.71 -9.94
N THR A 81 24.71 8.93 -9.42
CA THR A 81 24.63 10.15 -10.23
C THR A 81 25.93 10.93 -10.12
N THR A 82 26.43 11.44 -11.24
CA THR A 82 27.51 12.42 -11.25
C THR A 82 27.08 13.68 -10.49
N HIS A 83 27.88 14.11 -9.52
CA HIS A 83 27.59 15.32 -8.73
C HIS A 83 27.39 16.53 -9.66
N ASN A 84 26.28 17.27 -9.47
CA ASN A 84 25.79 18.44 -10.21
C ASN A 84 24.88 18.20 -11.44
N ALA A 85 24.48 16.96 -11.75
CA ALA A 85 23.42 16.72 -12.75
C ALA A 85 22.01 16.74 -12.11
N THR A 86 21.04 17.36 -12.77
CA THR A 86 19.62 17.17 -12.44
C THR A 86 19.24 15.72 -12.71
N ILE A 87 18.73 15.01 -11.70
CA ILE A 87 18.32 13.60 -11.81
C ILE A 87 17.23 13.47 -12.87
N SER A 88 17.41 12.57 -13.82
CA SER A 88 16.42 12.27 -14.86
C SER A 88 15.54 11.07 -14.49
N ILE A 89 14.44 10.88 -15.22
CA ILE A 89 13.61 9.66 -15.09
C ILE A 89 14.43 8.40 -15.38
N GLU A 90 15.32 8.44 -16.37
CA GLU A 90 16.15 7.27 -16.73
C GLU A 90 17.13 6.88 -15.61
N ASP A 91 17.65 7.86 -14.86
CA ASP A 91 18.50 7.58 -13.70
C ASP A 91 17.72 6.83 -12.61
N VAL A 92 16.46 7.21 -12.38
CA VAL A 92 15.59 6.54 -11.40
C VAL A 92 15.21 5.14 -11.88
N LEU A 93 14.85 4.98 -13.16
CA LEU A 93 14.51 3.68 -13.74
C LEU A 93 15.71 2.73 -13.75
N SER A 94 16.90 3.19 -14.12
CA SER A 94 18.12 2.37 -14.09
C SER A 94 18.47 1.92 -12.66
N TYR A 95 18.30 2.82 -11.68
CA TYR A 95 18.46 2.48 -10.27
C TYR A 95 17.43 1.42 -9.83
N GLN A 96 16.17 1.57 -10.21
CA GLN A 96 15.13 0.59 -9.90
C GLN A 96 15.39 -0.77 -10.54
N ARG A 97 15.88 -0.82 -11.79
CA ARG A 97 16.29 -2.07 -12.45
C ARG A 97 17.39 -2.80 -11.68
N MET A 98 18.38 -2.06 -11.15
CA MET A 98 19.43 -2.65 -10.31
C MET A 98 18.86 -3.24 -9.01
N LEU A 99 17.96 -2.53 -8.33
CA LEU A 99 17.31 -3.03 -7.12
C LEU A 99 16.48 -4.30 -7.41
N LEU A 100 15.69 -4.29 -8.48
CA LEU A 100 14.90 -5.44 -8.91
C LEU A 100 15.78 -6.64 -9.29
N ALA A 101 16.90 -6.42 -9.98
CA ALA A 101 17.84 -7.48 -10.32
C ALA A 101 18.44 -8.13 -9.06
N SER A 102 18.76 -7.32 -8.03
CA SER A 102 19.23 -7.84 -6.75
C SER A 102 18.12 -8.59 -5.99
N GLU A 103 16.88 -8.09 -6.01
CA GLU A 103 15.74 -8.69 -5.32
C GLU A 103 15.34 -10.05 -5.94
N THR A 104 15.40 -10.13 -7.27
CA THR A 104 15.00 -11.33 -8.03
C THR A 104 16.12 -12.37 -8.16
N ALA A 105 17.38 -12.03 -7.86
CA ALA A 105 18.52 -12.94 -8.00
C ALA A 105 18.39 -14.26 -7.23
N SER A 106 17.73 -14.23 -6.06
CA SER A 106 17.50 -15.41 -5.22
C SER A 106 16.09 -15.99 -5.35
N TYR A 107 15.26 -15.45 -6.24
CA TYR A 107 13.89 -15.90 -6.39
C TYR A 107 13.83 -17.13 -7.30
N GLU A 108 13.40 -18.26 -6.74
CA GLU A 108 13.20 -19.49 -7.49
C GLU A 108 11.85 -19.44 -8.20
N TYR A 109 11.88 -19.28 -9.52
CA TYR A 109 10.69 -19.40 -10.35
C TYR A 109 10.28 -20.87 -10.39
N THR A 110 9.36 -21.28 -9.50
CA THR A 110 8.92 -22.67 -9.40
C THR A 110 8.41 -23.19 -10.75
N ALA A 111 8.89 -24.36 -11.19
CA ALA A 111 8.66 -25.04 -12.47
C ALA A 111 7.20 -25.31 -12.93
N ASN A 112 6.21 -24.65 -12.33
CA ASN A 112 4.84 -24.53 -12.83
C ASN A 112 4.64 -23.30 -13.74
N PHE A 113 5.62 -22.41 -13.83
CA PHE A 113 5.89 -21.67 -15.07
C PHE A 113 6.28 -22.75 -16.09
N GLY A 114 5.70 -22.79 -17.28
CA GLY A 114 6.02 -23.87 -18.24
C GLY A 114 7.54 -24.03 -18.34
N GLU A 115 8.05 -25.25 -18.49
CA GLU A 115 9.49 -25.60 -18.32
C GLU A 115 10.49 -24.70 -19.09
N ASP A 116 9.99 -23.85 -20.00
CA ASP A 116 10.73 -22.91 -20.84
C ASP A 116 10.48 -21.41 -20.59
N GLU A 117 9.60 -20.99 -19.67
CA GLU A 117 9.23 -19.57 -19.48
C GLU A 117 10.34 -18.81 -18.73
N LYS A 118 11.03 -17.90 -19.42
CA LYS A 118 12.10 -17.09 -18.84
C LYS A 118 11.54 -15.80 -18.26
N LEU A 119 12.22 -15.23 -17.26
CA LEU A 119 11.86 -13.92 -16.70
C LEU A 119 11.77 -12.83 -17.79
N THR A 120 12.63 -12.90 -18.81
CA THR A 120 12.61 -12.00 -19.98
C THR A 120 11.31 -12.05 -20.76
N ASP A 121 10.59 -13.16 -20.71
CA ASP A 121 9.32 -13.34 -21.42
C ASP A 121 8.16 -12.65 -20.67
N LEU A 122 8.39 -12.22 -19.43
CA LEU A 122 7.42 -11.54 -18.57
C LEU A 122 7.66 -10.03 -18.44
N ILE A 123 8.79 -9.52 -18.93
CA ILE A 123 9.20 -8.13 -18.78
C ILE A 123 8.77 -7.33 -20.03
N PRO A 124 7.92 -6.29 -19.89
CA PRO A 124 7.50 -5.45 -21.02
C PRO A 124 8.66 -4.82 -21.81
N GLU A 125 9.70 -4.35 -21.12
CA GLU A 125 10.84 -3.65 -21.73
C GLU A 125 11.67 -4.56 -22.66
N THR A 126 11.64 -5.87 -22.45
CA THR A 126 12.27 -6.87 -23.34
C THR A 126 11.33 -7.40 -24.40
N GLY A 127 10.13 -6.80 -24.55
CA GLY A 127 9.07 -7.27 -25.45
C GLY A 127 8.28 -8.45 -24.91
N GLY A 128 8.46 -8.81 -23.64
CA GLY A 128 7.71 -9.86 -22.95
C GLY A 128 6.29 -9.42 -22.58
N THR A 129 5.50 -10.38 -22.12
CA THR A 129 4.12 -10.16 -21.68
C THR A 129 3.97 -10.43 -20.18
N PRO A 130 3.72 -9.40 -19.35
CA PRO A 130 3.60 -9.61 -17.91
C PRO A 130 2.32 -10.38 -17.58
N ARG A 131 2.38 -11.17 -16.51
CA ARG A 131 1.21 -11.83 -15.94
C ARG A 131 0.36 -10.81 -15.20
N ARG A 132 -0.90 -10.68 -15.63
CA ARG A 132 -1.86 -9.72 -15.08
C ARG A 132 -2.91 -10.45 -14.27
N SER A 133 -2.98 -10.15 -12.98
CA SER A 133 -3.98 -10.72 -12.08
C SER A 133 -4.96 -9.64 -11.64
N LEU A 134 -6.26 -9.92 -11.76
CA LEU A 134 -7.32 -9.02 -11.30
C LEU A 134 -8.05 -9.68 -10.13
N ILE A 135 -8.06 -9.00 -8.98
CA ILE A 135 -8.80 -9.41 -7.80
C ILE A 135 -10.17 -8.72 -7.83
N ILE A 136 -11.24 -9.49 -8.01
CA ILE A 136 -12.62 -8.99 -7.98
C ILE A 136 -13.30 -9.56 -6.75
N THR A 137 -13.67 -8.69 -5.81
CA THR A 137 -14.32 -9.11 -4.57
C THR A 137 -15.35 -8.08 -4.10
N THR A 138 -16.11 -8.44 -3.08
CA THR A 138 -16.96 -7.50 -2.34
C THR A 138 -16.15 -6.78 -1.25
N TRP A 139 -16.77 -5.73 -0.69
CA TRP A 139 -16.20 -4.96 0.42
C TRP A 139 -15.98 -5.86 1.64
N ARG A 140 -14.85 -5.65 2.33
CA ARG A 140 -14.50 -6.35 3.58
C ARG A 140 -14.30 -7.87 3.45
N SER A 141 -14.06 -8.38 2.24
CA SER A 141 -13.76 -9.79 2.00
C SER A 141 -12.30 -10.19 2.26
N GLY A 142 -11.43 -9.23 2.65
CA GLY A 142 -10.00 -9.46 2.81
C GLY A 142 -9.17 -9.25 1.53
N SER A 143 -9.68 -8.51 0.54
CA SER A 143 -8.96 -8.22 -0.71
C SER A 143 -7.67 -7.43 -0.51
N THR A 144 -7.64 -6.48 0.44
CA THR A 144 -6.41 -5.76 0.80
C THR A 144 -5.33 -6.71 1.31
N PHE A 145 -5.69 -7.63 2.22
CA PHE A 145 -4.76 -8.62 2.76
C PHE A 145 -4.22 -9.56 1.66
N LEU A 146 -5.08 -10.02 0.76
CA LEU A 146 -4.64 -10.81 -0.40
C LEU A 146 -3.72 -9.98 -1.32
N GLY A 147 -4.06 -8.71 -1.54
CA GLY A 147 -3.23 -7.78 -2.30
C GLY A 147 -1.83 -7.61 -1.72
N ASP A 148 -1.73 -7.44 -0.39
CA ASP A 148 -0.46 -7.32 0.32
C ASP A 148 0.42 -8.57 0.18
N ILE A 149 -0.19 -9.77 0.24
CA ILE A 149 0.51 -11.04 0.00
C ILE A 149 1.10 -11.07 -1.42
N LEU A 150 0.33 -10.67 -2.43
CA LEU A 150 0.84 -10.63 -3.82
C LEU A 150 1.88 -9.55 -4.02
N ASN A 151 1.72 -8.38 -3.39
CA ASN A 151 2.66 -7.25 -3.48
C ASN A 151 4.03 -7.57 -2.85
N ALA A 152 4.07 -8.51 -1.90
CA ALA A 152 5.31 -9.03 -1.31
C ALA A 152 6.16 -9.86 -2.28
N LEU A 153 5.62 -10.29 -3.43
CA LEU A 153 6.40 -10.98 -4.46
C LEU A 153 7.38 -10.01 -5.14
N PRO A 154 8.62 -10.44 -5.43
CA PRO A 154 9.62 -9.59 -6.10
C PRO A 154 9.17 -9.24 -7.52
N GLY A 155 9.48 -8.02 -7.96
CA GLY A 155 9.10 -7.55 -9.29
C GLY A 155 7.61 -7.33 -9.52
N ASN A 156 6.76 -7.46 -8.50
CA ASN A 156 5.33 -7.19 -8.66
C ASN A 156 5.04 -5.68 -8.65
N TYR A 157 4.11 -5.26 -9.53
CA TYR A 157 3.54 -3.92 -9.56
C TYR A 157 2.05 -3.99 -9.17
N TYR A 158 1.71 -3.36 -8.05
CA TYR A 158 0.38 -3.47 -7.45
C TYR A 158 -0.42 -2.17 -7.63
N HIS A 159 -1.61 -2.26 -8.21
CA HIS A 159 -2.58 -1.17 -8.22
C HIS A 159 -3.58 -1.38 -7.07
N TYR A 160 -3.58 -0.48 -6.10
CA TYR A 160 -4.52 -0.49 -5.00
C TYR A 160 -5.80 0.23 -5.39
N GLU A 161 -6.94 -0.45 -5.28
CA GLU A 161 -8.29 0.08 -5.55
C GLU A 161 -8.33 1.04 -6.77
N PRO A 162 -8.05 0.53 -7.98
CA PRO A 162 -7.76 1.35 -9.16
C PRO A 162 -8.91 2.24 -9.68
N LEU A 163 -10.11 2.12 -9.12
CA LEU A 163 -11.29 2.90 -9.48
C LEU A 163 -11.78 3.81 -8.34
N LEU A 164 -10.91 4.07 -7.36
CA LEU A 164 -11.27 4.85 -6.18
C LEU A 164 -11.49 6.35 -6.49
N ASP A 165 -11.05 6.82 -7.65
CA ASP A 165 -11.33 8.15 -8.21
C ASP A 165 -12.82 8.35 -8.56
N PHE A 166 -13.59 7.26 -8.69
CA PHE A 166 -15.05 7.30 -8.87
C PHE A 166 -15.85 7.34 -7.55
N ASP A 167 -15.18 7.48 -6.40
CA ASP A 167 -15.75 7.37 -5.06
C ASP A 167 -16.30 5.96 -4.71
N ILE A 168 -16.93 5.86 -3.54
CA ILE A 168 -17.52 4.64 -2.98
C ILE A 168 -18.88 4.36 -3.63
N ILE A 169 -18.87 4.00 -4.92
CA ILE A 169 -20.08 3.69 -5.68
C ILE A 169 -19.97 2.34 -6.42
N GLN A 170 -21.12 1.74 -6.73
CA GLN A 170 -21.17 0.59 -7.61
C GLN A 170 -21.54 1.05 -9.03
N ILE A 171 -20.58 1.02 -9.95
CA ILE A 171 -20.79 1.33 -11.36
C ILE A 171 -21.51 0.16 -12.02
N ARG A 172 -22.78 0.36 -12.43
CA ARG A 172 -23.63 -0.67 -13.08
C ARG A 172 -23.98 -0.35 -14.53
N GLY A 173 -23.47 0.76 -15.06
CA GLY A 173 -23.79 1.26 -16.40
C GLY A 173 -23.45 2.75 -16.52
N PRO A 174 -23.99 3.44 -17.54
CA PRO A 174 -23.73 4.85 -17.78
C PRO A 174 -24.06 5.74 -16.58
N PRO A 175 -23.32 6.85 -16.37
CA PRO A 175 -22.33 7.43 -17.29
C PRO A 175 -20.89 6.94 -17.09
N ASN A 176 -20.58 6.25 -15.99
CA ASN A 176 -19.19 6.00 -15.57
C ASN A 176 -18.60 4.67 -16.07
N ASP A 177 -19.42 3.76 -16.61
CA ASP A 177 -18.99 2.44 -17.07
C ASP A 177 -17.91 2.50 -18.16
N SER A 178 -18.11 3.36 -19.17
CA SER A 178 -17.16 3.53 -20.26
C SER A 178 -15.79 4.02 -19.77
N VAL A 179 -15.77 5.03 -18.90
CA VAL A 179 -14.55 5.62 -18.33
C VAL A 179 -13.86 4.64 -17.38
N ALA A 180 -14.60 3.95 -16.52
CA ALA A 180 -14.03 2.95 -15.61
C ALA A 180 -13.37 1.79 -16.36
N ILE A 181 -14.01 1.28 -17.42
CA ILE A 181 -13.43 0.24 -18.26
C ILE A 181 -12.23 0.76 -19.05
N HIS A 182 -12.25 2.02 -19.50
CA HIS A 182 -11.10 2.68 -20.12
C HIS A 182 -9.91 2.75 -19.15
N ASN A 183 -10.10 3.28 -17.94
CA ASN A 183 -9.07 3.35 -16.89
C ASN A 183 -8.48 1.96 -16.58
N LEU A 184 -9.31 0.93 -16.40
CA LEU A 184 -8.81 -0.43 -16.15
C LEU A 184 -7.95 -0.97 -17.30
N ARG A 185 -8.32 -0.69 -18.56
CA ARG A 185 -7.53 -1.12 -19.72
C ARG A 185 -6.17 -0.43 -19.79
N HIS A 186 -6.12 0.84 -19.42
CA HIS A 186 -4.92 1.67 -19.37
C HIS A 186 -3.99 1.17 -18.26
N LEU A 187 -4.49 1.02 -17.03
CA LEU A 187 -3.72 0.50 -15.88
C LEU A 187 -3.17 -0.92 -16.13
N LEU A 188 -3.97 -1.82 -16.71
CA LEU A 188 -3.49 -3.17 -17.05
C LEU A 188 -2.35 -3.17 -18.07
N ARG A 189 -2.18 -2.10 -18.85
CA ARG A 189 -1.09 -1.94 -19.82
C ARG A 189 0.06 -1.08 -19.30
N CYS A 190 0.00 -0.62 -18.05
CA CYS A 190 0.89 0.42 -17.52
C CYS A 190 0.84 1.71 -18.36
N ASP A 191 -0.28 1.97 -19.03
CA ASP A 191 -0.47 3.17 -19.82
C ASP A 191 -1.21 4.20 -18.97
N TYR A 192 -0.55 5.29 -18.64
CA TYR A 192 -1.12 6.40 -17.86
C TYR A 192 -1.45 7.62 -18.74
N SER A 193 -1.37 7.46 -20.06
CA SER A 193 -1.91 8.45 -20.99
C SER A 193 -3.42 8.53 -20.85
N GLU A 194 -3.99 9.74 -21.00
CA GLU A 194 -5.45 9.97 -20.91
C GLU A 194 -6.07 9.59 -19.54
N MET A 195 -5.26 9.58 -18.48
CA MET A 195 -5.67 9.25 -17.11
C MET A 195 -5.58 10.44 -16.15
N GLU A 196 -5.78 11.67 -16.64
CA GLU A 196 -5.56 12.91 -15.87
C GLU A 196 -6.38 12.93 -14.57
N ASN A 197 -7.65 12.54 -14.63
CA ASN A 197 -8.52 12.49 -13.44
C ASN A 197 -7.99 11.53 -12.37
N TYR A 198 -7.52 10.34 -12.77
CA TYR A 198 -6.96 9.34 -11.86
C TYR A 198 -5.66 9.84 -11.22
N LEU A 199 -4.78 10.46 -12.03
CA LEU A 199 -3.50 11.01 -11.56
C LEU A 199 -3.73 12.20 -10.61
N ASP A 200 -4.62 13.11 -10.95
CA ASP A 200 -4.96 14.27 -10.12
C ASP A 200 -5.62 13.85 -8.81
N PHE A 201 -6.50 12.84 -8.83
CA PHE A 201 -7.05 12.26 -7.61
C PHE A 201 -5.93 11.72 -6.70
N GLY A 202 -4.96 10.99 -7.27
CA GLY A 202 -3.85 10.44 -6.50
C GLY A 202 -2.85 11.47 -5.96
N ARG A 203 -2.80 12.70 -6.52
CA ARG A 203 -1.99 13.81 -5.95
C ARG A 203 -2.45 14.19 -4.55
N THR A 204 -3.75 14.14 -4.29
CA THR A 204 -4.33 14.44 -2.98
C THR A 204 -4.59 13.19 -2.13
N HIS A 205 -4.64 12.01 -2.77
CA HIS A 205 -4.93 10.73 -2.14
C HIS A 205 -3.77 9.75 -2.31
N ASN A 206 -2.69 9.99 -1.56
CA ASN A 206 -1.45 9.23 -1.69
C ASN A 206 -1.60 7.70 -1.53
N TYR A 207 -2.62 7.23 -0.79
CA TYR A 207 -2.89 5.81 -0.62
C TYR A 207 -3.15 5.07 -1.93
N LEU A 208 -3.56 5.77 -2.99
CA LEU A 208 -3.73 5.19 -4.33
C LEU A 208 -2.42 4.61 -4.87
N PHE A 209 -1.28 5.23 -4.53
CA PHE A 209 0.05 4.83 -4.97
C PHE A 209 0.90 4.23 -3.85
N SER A 210 0.68 4.61 -2.59
CA SER A 210 1.55 4.21 -1.48
C SER A 210 1.52 2.72 -1.15
N HIS A 211 0.47 2.01 -1.57
CA HIS A 211 0.39 0.55 -1.44
C HIS A 211 1.33 -0.16 -2.42
N ASN A 212 1.72 0.47 -3.54
CA ASN A 212 2.81 -0.04 -4.36
C ASN A 212 4.13 0.38 -3.72
N VAL A 213 4.69 -0.47 -2.85
CA VAL A 213 5.87 -0.12 -2.04
C VAL A 213 7.09 0.26 -2.89
N ARG A 214 7.27 -0.40 -4.05
CA ARG A 214 8.39 -0.16 -4.96
C ARG A 214 8.27 1.21 -5.65
N LEU A 215 7.09 1.52 -6.17
CA LEU A 215 6.81 2.84 -6.73
C LEU A 215 6.89 3.94 -5.66
N TRP A 216 6.27 3.71 -4.51
CA TRP A 216 6.12 4.72 -3.47
C TRP A 216 7.47 5.17 -2.89
N GLN A 217 8.42 4.23 -2.75
CA GLN A 217 9.79 4.56 -2.36
C GLN A 217 10.44 5.56 -3.33
N GLN A 218 10.26 5.36 -4.63
CA GLN A 218 10.77 6.30 -5.64
C GLN A 218 10.00 7.62 -5.61
N CYS A 219 8.67 7.59 -5.41
CA CYS A 219 7.85 8.79 -5.25
C CYS A 219 8.26 9.66 -4.04
N VAL A 220 8.62 9.04 -2.91
CA VAL A 220 9.10 9.78 -1.72
C VAL A 220 10.44 10.45 -2.00
N ARG A 221 11.32 9.79 -2.77
CA ARG A 221 12.66 10.30 -3.09
C ARG A 221 12.66 11.32 -4.24
N PHE A 222 11.78 11.12 -5.22
CA PHE A 222 11.66 11.90 -6.45
C PHE A 222 10.21 12.33 -6.66
N PRO A 223 9.65 13.18 -5.77
CA PRO A 223 8.25 13.57 -5.80
C PRO A 223 7.85 14.26 -7.11
N GLN A 224 8.80 14.89 -7.81
CA GLN A 224 8.56 15.53 -9.09
C GLN A 224 8.14 14.56 -10.21
N PHE A 225 8.42 13.26 -10.08
CA PHE A 225 8.09 12.27 -11.12
C PHE A 225 6.86 11.42 -10.79
N CYS A 226 6.41 11.39 -9.53
CA CYS A 226 5.44 10.40 -9.03
C CYS A 226 4.10 10.37 -9.78
N TYR A 227 3.70 11.48 -10.39
CA TYR A 227 2.43 11.62 -11.13
C TYR A 227 2.65 11.92 -12.61
N GLU A 228 3.87 11.73 -13.11
CA GLU A 228 4.21 11.90 -14.51
C GLU A 228 3.81 10.62 -15.27
N PRO A 229 2.92 10.67 -16.29
CA PRO A 229 2.53 9.48 -17.04
C PRO A 229 3.73 8.69 -17.59
N ARG A 230 4.77 9.40 -18.05
CA ARG A 230 6.00 8.80 -18.59
C ARG A 230 6.90 8.13 -17.53
N PHE A 231 6.71 8.44 -16.25
CA PHE A 231 7.44 7.78 -15.17
C PHE A 231 6.73 6.51 -14.70
N LEU A 232 5.39 6.52 -14.72
CA LEU A 232 4.55 5.42 -14.26
C LEU A 232 4.37 4.30 -15.31
N GLY A 233 4.51 4.63 -16.59
CA GLY A 233 4.39 3.71 -17.73
C GLY A 233 5.69 3.41 -18.46
#